data_AF-A0A974E2S7-F1
#
_entry.id   AF-A0A974E2S7-F1
#
_cell.length_a   1.000
_cell.length_b   1.000
_cell.length_c   1.000
_cell.angle_alpha   90.00
_cell.angle_beta   90.00
_cell.angle_gamma   90.00
#
_symmetry.space_group_name_H-M   'P 1'
#
loop_
_entity.id
_entity.type
_entity.pdbx_description
1 polymer ?
#
loop_
_entity_poly.entity_id
_entity_poly.type
_entity_poly.pdbx_seq_one_letter_code
_entity_poly.pdbx_strand_id
1 'polypeptide(L)'
;MASECHKEFSGLSPFDRPPRIAYKKAQSIRDRLVKADVGPEKITRQLKDRGGEHKSDIRRGVRQSPVAEHFVEAGHSISQLRFQVLQQVPRPRRGGDRVKLLLKCEAGWIRRLDTVGQIH
;
A
#
# COMPACT_ATOMS: atom_id res chain seq x y z
N MET A 1 66.52 15.18 28.73
CA MET A 1 65.98 15.02 30.09
C MET A 1 64.51 14.67 29.99
N ALA A 2 64.17 13.39 29.97
CA ALA A 2 62.78 12.92 30.05
C ALA A 2 62.57 12.44 31.48
N SER A 3 61.83 13.22 32.27
CA SER A 3 61.49 12.85 33.65
C SER A 3 60.26 11.95 33.65
N GLU A 4 60.41 10.84 34.35
CA GLU A 4 59.41 9.85 34.74
C GLU A 4 58.13 10.44 35.32
N CYS A 5 57.01 9.77 35.03
CA CYS A 5 55.83 9.76 35.88
C CYS A 5 55.13 8.39 35.75
N HIS A 6 55.81 7.34 36.19
CA HIS A 6 55.18 6.09 36.58
C HIS A 6 54.48 6.33 37.92
N LYS A 7 53.14 6.34 37.94
CA LYS A 7 52.37 6.02 39.14
C LYS A 7 51.38 4.91 38.85
N GLU A 8 51.69 3.82 39.53
CA GLU A 8 50.94 2.61 39.80
C GLU A 8 49.42 2.69 39.63
N PHE A 9 48.90 1.73 38.87
CA PHE A 9 47.58 1.16 39.10
C PHE A 9 47.74 -0.36 39.32
N SER A 10 48.59 -0.72 40.28
CA SER A 10 48.68 -2.08 40.83
C SER A 10 47.54 -2.24 41.85
N GLY A 11 46.33 -2.61 41.38
CA GLY A 11 45.26 -3.02 42.29
C GLY A 11 43.81 -2.85 41.84
N LEU A 12 43.52 -2.36 40.63
CA LEU A 12 42.14 -2.32 40.15
C LEU A 12 41.85 -3.53 39.27
N SER A 13 40.79 -4.26 39.62
CA SER A 13 40.23 -5.32 38.81
C SER A 13 39.79 -4.76 37.46
N PRO A 14 39.94 -5.50 36.34
CA PRO A 14 39.42 -5.12 35.03
C PRO A 14 37.92 -4.78 35.02
N PHE A 15 37.19 -5.14 36.09
CA PHE A 15 35.77 -4.85 36.28
C PHE A 15 35.48 -3.55 37.07
N ASP A 16 36.48 -2.94 37.71
CA ASP A 16 36.29 -1.74 38.54
C ASP A 16 36.13 -0.46 37.72
N ARG A 17 36.41 -0.52 36.41
CA ARG A 17 36.06 0.53 35.44
C ARG A 17 35.14 -0.08 34.38
N PRO A 18 33.81 -0.10 34.62
CA PRO A 18 32.88 -0.55 33.61
C PRO A 18 33.12 0.24 32.32
N PRO A 19 33.17 -0.42 31.15
CA PRO A 19 33.45 0.25 29.89
C PRO A 19 32.46 1.40 29.73
N ARG A 20 32.96 2.60 29.43
CA ARG A 20 32.13 3.73 29.01
C ARG A 20 31.60 3.44 27.60
N ILE A 21 30.68 2.49 27.50
CA ILE A 21 29.85 2.30 26.33
C ILE A 21 28.90 3.48 26.36
N ALA A 22 29.27 4.58 25.69
CA ALA A 22 28.30 5.58 25.30
C ALA A 22 27.24 4.81 24.50
N TYR A 23 26.08 4.58 25.09
CA TYR A 23 24.99 3.92 24.40
C TYR A 23 24.69 4.78 23.17
N LYS A 24 25.16 4.38 21.99
CA LYS A 24 24.52 4.83 20.77
C LYS A 24 23.25 4.02 20.74
N LYS A 25 22.14 4.63 21.15
CA LYS A 25 20.80 4.05 21.02
C LYS A 25 20.73 3.40 19.65
N ALA A 26 20.59 2.08 19.60
CA ALA A 26 20.54 1.36 18.35
C ALA A 26 19.44 2.01 17.51
N GLN A 27 19.80 2.54 16.34
CA GLN A 27 18.82 3.11 15.43
C GLN A 27 17.81 2.02 15.17
N SER A 28 16.57 2.22 15.62
CA SER A 28 15.55 1.21 15.42
C SER A 28 15.29 1.12 13.93
N ILE A 29 14.87 -0.05 13.46
CA ILE A 29 14.48 -0.23 12.06
C ILE A 29 13.42 0.81 11.65
N ARG A 30 12.60 1.30 12.60
CA ARG A 30 11.62 2.38 12.36
C ARG A 30 12.28 3.71 12.02
N ASP A 31 13.45 4.02 12.57
CA ASP A 31 14.16 5.28 12.35
C ASP A 31 14.82 5.33 10.95
N ARG A 32 14.99 4.16 10.33
CA ARG A 32 15.50 3.99 8.96
C ARG A 32 14.39 3.78 7.93
N LEU A 33 13.17 3.49 8.38
CA LEU A 33 12.02 3.31 7.52
C LEU A 33 11.48 4.69 7.12
N VAL A 34 11.89 5.16 5.94
CA VAL A 34 11.14 6.21 5.23
C VAL A 34 9.71 5.69 5.12
N LYS A 35 8.74 6.40 5.72
CA LYS A 35 7.31 6.16 5.45
C LYS A 35 7.15 6.37 3.95
N ALA A 36 7.20 5.29 3.18
CA ALA A 36 6.76 5.35 1.80
C ALA A 36 5.29 5.75 1.85
N ASP A 37 4.93 6.89 1.24
CA ASP A 37 3.58 7.49 1.21
C ASP A 37 2.52 6.65 0.46
N VAL A 38 2.63 5.33 0.51
CA VAL A 38 1.67 4.42 -0.12
C VAL A 38 1.30 3.31 0.85
N GLY A 39 0.73 3.71 1.99
CA GLY A 39 -0.09 2.81 2.80
C GLY A 39 -1.35 2.37 2.04
N PRO A 40 -1.97 1.23 2.42
CA PRO A 40 -3.19 0.70 1.79
C PRO A 40 -4.38 1.67 1.78
N GLU A 41 -4.36 2.68 2.65
CA GLU A 41 -5.33 3.76 2.79
C GLU A 41 -5.69 4.49 1.48
N LYS A 42 -4.71 4.66 0.57
CA LYS A 42 -4.96 5.45 -0.66
C LYS A 42 -5.81 4.69 -1.69
N ILE A 43 -5.78 3.36 -1.67
CA ILE A 43 -6.52 2.51 -2.60
C ILE A 43 -7.95 2.28 -2.09
N THR A 44 -8.11 2.17 -0.77
CA THR A 44 -9.44 2.04 -0.15
C THR A 44 -10.29 3.28 -0.38
N ARG A 45 -9.69 4.49 -0.37
CA ARG A 45 -10.41 5.72 -0.69
C ARG A 45 -10.88 5.78 -2.15
N GLN A 46 -9.99 5.53 -3.12
CA GLN A 46 -10.36 5.56 -4.55
C GLN A 46 -11.44 4.54 -4.91
N LEU A 47 -11.41 3.35 -4.28
CA LEU A 47 -12.45 2.34 -4.48
C LEU A 47 -13.79 2.79 -3.91
N LYS A 48 -13.79 3.41 -2.72
CA LYS A 48 -15.00 3.96 -2.09
C LYS A 48 -15.59 5.08 -2.93
N ASP A 49 -14.76 5.99 -3.44
CA ASP A 49 -15.19 7.10 -4.28
C ASP A 49 -15.87 6.57 -5.55
N ARG A 50 -15.20 5.67 -6.30
CA ARG A 50 -15.78 5.01 -7.49
C ARG A 50 -17.05 4.22 -7.18
N GLY A 51 -17.09 3.50 -6.06
CA GLY A 51 -18.28 2.79 -5.62
C GLY A 51 -19.45 3.74 -5.31
N GLY A 52 -19.14 4.92 -4.77
CA GLY A 52 -20.11 5.99 -4.53
C GLY A 52 -20.64 6.60 -5.83
N GLU A 53 -19.76 6.87 -6.80
CA GLU A 53 -20.10 7.36 -8.14
C GLU A 53 -21.07 6.39 -8.83
N HIS A 54 -20.74 5.11 -8.91
CA HIS A 54 -21.63 4.11 -9.52
C HIS A 54 -22.99 4.01 -8.81
N LYS A 55 -23.02 4.07 -7.47
CA LYS A 55 -24.30 4.14 -6.73
C LYS A 55 -25.11 5.38 -7.08
N SER A 56 -24.45 6.53 -7.24
CA SER A 56 -25.09 7.78 -7.63
C SER A 56 -25.63 7.70 -9.07
N ASP A 57 -24.86 7.15 -10.00
CA ASP A 57 -25.27 6.97 -11.39
C ASP A 57 -26.49 6.06 -11.51
N ILE A 58 -26.52 4.96 -10.75
CA ILE A 58 -27.69 4.07 -10.67
C ILE A 58 -28.89 4.81 -10.11
N ARG A 59 -28.73 5.57 -9.00
CA ARG A 59 -29.85 6.36 -8.42
C ARG A 59 -30.43 7.36 -9.41
N ARG A 60 -29.58 7.96 -10.23
CA ARG A 60 -29.96 9.00 -11.21
C ARG A 60 -30.39 8.42 -12.56
N GLY A 61 -30.19 7.12 -12.79
CA GLY A 61 -30.49 6.48 -14.08
C GLY A 61 -29.61 6.98 -15.23
N VAL A 62 -28.34 7.29 -14.97
CA VAL A 62 -27.41 7.85 -15.96
C VAL A 62 -27.02 6.77 -16.98
N ARG A 63 -27.66 6.78 -18.16
CA ARG A 63 -27.46 5.75 -19.21
C ARG A 63 -26.07 5.73 -19.84
N GLN A 64 -25.25 6.77 -19.65
CA GLN A 64 -23.86 6.77 -20.11
C GLN A 64 -22.96 5.80 -19.31
N SER A 65 -23.41 5.38 -18.12
CA SER A 65 -22.72 4.38 -17.32
C SER A 65 -23.32 3.01 -17.63
N PRO A 66 -22.56 2.05 -18.19
CA PRO A 66 -23.10 0.73 -18.53
C PRO A 66 -23.62 -0.02 -17.30
N VAL A 67 -23.05 0.26 -16.12
CA VAL A 67 -23.53 -0.28 -14.85
C VAL A 67 -24.92 0.28 -14.51
N ALA A 68 -25.12 1.59 -14.64
CA ALA A 68 -26.42 2.20 -14.34
C ALA A 68 -27.49 1.82 -15.37
N GLU A 69 -27.12 1.77 -16.66
CA GLU A 69 -28.00 1.32 -17.73
C GLU A 69 -28.50 -0.11 -17.48
N HIS A 70 -27.60 -1.06 -17.19
CA HIS A 70 -28.00 -2.43 -16.85
C HIS A 70 -28.94 -2.50 -15.64
N PHE A 71 -28.70 -1.71 -14.59
CA PHE A 71 -29.57 -1.70 -13.42
C PHE A 71 -30.98 -1.18 -13.76
N VAL A 72 -31.08 -0.21 -14.66
CA VAL A 72 -32.38 0.31 -15.13
C VAL A 72 -33.10 -0.73 -16.00
N GLU A 73 -32.40 -1.37 -16.94
CA GLU A 73 -32.97 -2.36 -17.86
C GLU A 73 -33.41 -3.64 -17.15
N ALA A 74 -32.60 -4.13 -16.21
CA ALA A 74 -32.90 -5.33 -15.43
C ALA A 74 -33.83 -5.05 -14.23
N GLY A 75 -34.19 -3.79 -13.96
CA GLY A 75 -35.02 -3.41 -12.81
C GLY A 75 -34.36 -3.69 -11.46
N HIS A 76 -33.03 -3.66 -11.40
CA HIS A 76 -32.27 -3.92 -10.18
C HIS A 76 -32.22 -2.71 -9.25
N SER A 77 -32.22 -2.99 -7.96
CA SER A 77 -32.06 -2.01 -6.89
C SER A 77 -30.60 -1.88 -6.46
N ILE A 78 -30.21 -0.71 -5.96
CA ILE A 78 -28.83 -0.42 -5.54
C ILE A 78 -28.34 -1.33 -4.42
N SER A 79 -29.25 -1.88 -3.60
CA SER A 79 -28.91 -2.85 -2.55
C SER A 79 -28.35 -4.16 -3.10
N GLN A 80 -28.64 -4.49 -4.37
CA GLN A 80 -28.10 -5.67 -5.06
C GLN A 80 -26.68 -5.43 -5.60
N LEU A 81 -26.18 -4.19 -5.59
CA LEU A 81 -24.84 -3.88 -6.07
C LEU A 81 -23.77 -4.43 -5.12
N ARG A 82 -22.94 -5.34 -5.64
CA ARG A 82 -21.77 -5.89 -4.95
C ARG A 82 -20.51 -5.60 -5.77
N PHE A 83 -19.40 -5.30 -5.11
CA PHE A 83 -18.10 -5.12 -5.74
C PHE A 83 -17.02 -5.82 -4.94
N GLN A 84 -16.00 -6.33 -5.63
CA GLN A 84 -14.84 -6.98 -5.05
C GLN A 84 -13.57 -6.52 -5.79
N VAL A 85 -12.48 -6.37 -5.03
CA VAL A 85 -11.18 -6.05 -5.61
C VAL A 85 -10.56 -7.32 -6.17
N LEU A 86 -10.26 -7.33 -7.47
CA LEU A 86 -9.61 -8.46 -8.14
C LEU A 86 -8.10 -8.47 -7.92
N GLN A 87 -7.45 -7.32 -8.08
CA GLN A 87 -6.01 -7.21 -7.98
C GLN A 87 -5.57 -5.80 -7.60
N GLN A 88 -4.58 -5.72 -6.70
CA GLN A 88 -3.87 -4.48 -6.44
C GLN A 88 -2.63 -4.39 -7.34
N VAL A 89 -2.60 -3.40 -8.22
CA VAL A 89 -1.44 -3.15 -9.10
C VAL A 89 -0.46 -2.19 -8.41
N PRO A 90 0.78 -2.61 -8.09
CA PRO A 90 1.76 -1.74 -7.42
C PRO A 90 2.27 -0.64 -8.35
N ARG A 91 2.65 0.51 -7.78
CA ARG A 91 3.14 1.66 -8.57
C ARG A 91 4.52 1.33 -9.16
N PRO A 92 4.77 1.57 -10.46
CA PRO A 92 6.09 1.39 -11.05
C PRO A 92 7.13 2.22 -10.28
N ARG A 93 8.27 1.64 -9.93
CA ARG A 93 9.29 2.32 -9.12
C ARG A 93 10.12 3.36 -9.90
N ARG A 94 10.18 3.28 -11.23
CA ARG A 94 11.06 4.11 -12.08
C ARG A 94 10.35 4.59 -13.35
N GLY A 95 9.51 5.62 -13.23
CA GLY A 95 8.97 6.36 -14.39
C GLY A 95 8.15 5.54 -15.41
N GLY A 96 7.63 4.38 -15.03
CA GLY A 96 6.83 3.53 -15.93
C GLY A 96 5.42 4.09 -16.16
N ASP A 97 4.86 3.83 -17.35
CA ASP A 97 3.49 4.19 -17.68
C ASP A 97 2.49 3.34 -16.89
N ARG A 98 1.96 3.95 -15.83
CA ARG A 98 0.99 3.35 -14.92
C ARG A 98 -0.33 3.02 -15.64
N VAL A 99 -0.74 3.83 -16.62
CA VAL A 99 -2.00 3.65 -17.33
C VAL A 99 -1.92 2.41 -18.20
N LYS A 100 -0.83 2.26 -18.96
CA LYS A 100 -0.58 1.03 -19.75
C LYS A 100 -0.56 -0.23 -18.89
N LEU A 101 0.03 -0.17 -17.68
CA LEU A 101 0.05 -1.30 -16.77
C LEU A 101 -1.36 -1.68 -16.28
N LEU A 102 -2.17 -0.67 -15.91
CA LEU A 102 -3.55 -0.88 -15.49
C LEU A 102 -4.41 -1.45 -16.63
N LEU A 103 -4.31 -0.89 -17.84
CA LEU A 103 -5.02 -1.37 -19.03
C LEU A 103 -4.65 -2.82 -19.36
N LYS A 104 -3.37 -3.19 -19.27
CA LYS A 104 -2.93 -4.58 -19.49
C LYS A 104 -3.53 -5.52 -18.45
N CYS A 105 -3.54 -5.13 -17.17
CA CYS A 105 -4.17 -5.90 -16.11
C CYS A 105 -5.68 -6.05 -16.32
N GLU A 106 -6.37 -4.95 -16.64
CA GLU A 106 -7.81 -4.92 -16.93
C GLU A 106 -8.17 -5.85 -18.09
N ALA A 107 -7.49 -5.74 -19.23
CA ALA A 107 -7.70 -6.63 -20.37
C ALA A 107 -7.45 -8.10 -20.02
N GLY A 108 -6.46 -8.38 -19.16
CA GLY A 108 -6.21 -9.72 -18.66
C GLY A 108 -7.35 -10.26 -17.80
N TRP A 109 -7.94 -9.43 -16.93
CA TRP A 109 -9.09 -9.80 -16.11
C TRP A 109 -10.37 -9.96 -16.90
N ILE A 110 -10.63 -9.07 -17.87
CA ILE A 110 -11.77 -9.22 -18.79
C ILE A 110 -11.70 -10.58 -19.45
N ARG A 111 -10.58 -10.95 -20.07
CA ARG A 111 -10.42 -12.26 -20.72
C ARG A 111 -10.63 -13.44 -19.75
N ARG A 112 -10.15 -13.33 -18.52
CA ARG A 112 -10.31 -14.39 -17.50
C ARG A 112 -11.73 -14.52 -16.97
N LEU A 113 -12.48 -13.43 -16.92
CA LEU A 113 -13.85 -13.41 -16.41
C LEU A 113 -14.87 -13.69 -17.51
N ASP A 114 -14.58 -13.29 -18.74
CA ASP A 114 -15.39 -13.60 -19.92
C ASP A 114 -15.43 -15.12 -20.18
N THR A 115 -14.33 -15.83 -19.88
CA THR A 115 -14.31 -17.30 -19.85
C THR A 115 -15.12 -17.94 -18.72
N VAL A 116 -15.54 -17.17 -17.72
CA VAL A 116 -16.36 -17.65 -16.58
C VAL A 116 -17.83 -17.21 -16.71
N GLY A 117 -18.12 -16.22 -17.55
CA GLY A 117 -19.44 -15.60 -17.72
C GLY A 117 -20.26 -16.07 -18.92
N GLN A 118 -19.71 -16.88 -19.84
CA GLN A 118 -20.52 -17.57 -20.86
C GLN A 118 -21.21 -18.79 -20.25
N ILE A 119 -22.26 -18.54 -19.47
CA ILE A 119 -23.24 -19.55 -19.08
C ILE A 119 -24.46 -19.31 -19.99
N HIS A 120 -24.69 -20.27 -20.88
CA HIS A 120 -25.88 -20.40 -21.74
C HIS A 120 -27.17 -20.53 -20.91
#